data_AF-A0A2V6QZC6-F1
#
_entry.id   AF-A0A2V6QZC6-F1
#
_cell.length_a   1.000
_cell.length_b   1.000
_cell.length_c   1.000
_cell.angle_alpha   90.00
_cell.angle_beta   90.00
_cell.angle_gamma   90.00
#
_symmetry.space_group_name_H-M   'P 1'
#
loop_
_entity.id
_entity.type
_entity.pdbx_description
1 polymer ?
#
loop_
_entity_poly.entity_id
_entity_poly.type
_entity_poly.pdbx_seq_one_letter_code
_entity_poly.pdbx_strand_id
1 'polypeptide(L)'
;MALARTMTGLVLITYLTTHFLNHALGLVSLDAMEAGRSWFLLLWRSPLGTVLLYGSLVTHFGLALRSLYRRRNFRLAPWEATQLLLGLAIPPLLATHITATRIAWTIFDAPDTYARVVTGFWIFRQDLGFLQIVLVVIAWTHGCIGLHFWLRLKPWYRHLAPWLLATALLLPVLALLGASQAGKEVARLAREPAWLQATVLRPDPRSADDRVLQERIRDGILGALGASLAVVFLARAARRLYERRRVVRITYPGGRQVTVPAGATVLEASRFAGIPHASVCGGRARCSTCRVRVIEGAEFLPPASVVELRVLRRVGAAPSMRLACQLRPTRDLSVTPLLSAGAGPADALGHTPGAGREQEITVLWPRQPVHRGRRHGAVWRGAGPRRWGAPGPRGGA
;
A
#
# COMPACT_ATOMS: atom_id res chain seq x y z
N MET A 1 11.56 3.87 8.10
CA MET A 1 10.59 4.09 7.00
C MET A 1 9.34 3.21 7.08
N ALA A 2 9.44 1.89 6.97
CA ALA A 2 8.26 1.02 6.96
C ALA A 2 7.45 1.09 8.26
N LEU A 3 8.12 1.15 9.41
CA LEU A 3 7.50 1.32 10.73
C LEU A 3 6.76 2.65 10.84
N ALA A 4 7.45 3.78 10.57
CA ALA A 4 6.87 5.12 10.60
C ALA A 4 5.58 5.22 9.78
N ARG A 5 5.57 4.76 8.51
CA ARG A 5 4.35 4.77 7.68
C ARG A 5 3.20 3.97 8.28
N THR A 6 3.52 2.88 8.98
CA THR A 6 2.51 2.04 9.64
C THR A 6 1.95 2.75 10.86
N MET A 7 2.82 3.29 11.72
CA MET A 7 2.42 3.98 12.95
C MET A 7 1.60 5.24 12.65
N THR A 8 2.04 6.06 11.69
CA THR A 8 1.26 7.24 11.30
C THR A 8 -0.07 6.84 10.66
N GLY A 9 -0.10 5.78 9.84
CA GLY A 9 -1.35 5.25 9.31
C GLY A 9 -2.31 4.72 10.39
N LEU A 10 -1.78 4.12 11.46
CA LEU A 10 -2.56 3.65 12.60
C LEU A 10 -3.18 4.82 13.38
N VAL A 11 -2.42 5.88 13.63
CA VAL A 11 -2.98 7.09 14.26
C VAL A 11 -4.10 7.69 13.42
N LEU A 12 -3.91 7.80 12.10
CA LEU A 12 -4.91 8.37 11.19
C LEU A 12 -6.18 7.52 11.08
N ILE A 13 -6.07 6.19 10.99
CA ILE A 13 -7.26 5.33 10.96
C ILE A 13 -7.99 5.32 12.32
N THR A 14 -7.28 5.43 13.44
CA THR A 14 -7.91 5.58 14.76
C THR A 14 -8.66 6.90 14.85
N TYR A 15 -8.07 8.01 14.39
CA TYR A 15 -8.75 9.30 14.30
C TYR A 15 -10.05 9.18 13.49
N LEU A 16 -9.96 8.65 12.25
CA LEU A 16 -11.13 8.46 11.39
C LEU A 16 -12.19 7.56 12.05
N THR A 17 -11.78 6.47 12.70
CA THR A 17 -12.70 5.55 13.39
C THR A 17 -13.46 6.28 14.50
N THR A 18 -12.76 6.98 15.39
CA THR A 18 -13.40 7.75 16.47
C THR A 18 -14.28 8.89 15.94
N HIS A 19 -13.87 9.53 14.85
CA HIS A 19 -14.66 10.58 14.20
C HIS A 19 -15.96 10.03 13.60
N PHE A 20 -15.89 8.86 12.96
CA PHE A 20 -17.06 8.20 12.37
C PHE A 20 -18.00 7.63 13.43
N LEU A 21 -17.46 7.10 14.52
CA LEU A 21 -18.27 6.72 15.69
C LEU A 21 -19.05 7.92 16.22
N ASN A 22 -18.42 9.11 16.25
CA ASN A 22 -19.11 10.32 16.66
C ASN A 22 -20.22 10.74 15.67
N HIS A 23 -19.99 10.61 14.37
CA HIS A 23 -21.03 10.84 13.35
C HIS A 23 -22.19 9.85 13.47
N ALA A 24 -21.92 8.59 13.80
CA ALA A 24 -22.94 7.57 13.97
C ALA A 24 -23.90 7.88 15.14
N LEU A 25 -23.47 8.66 16.15
CA LEU A 25 -24.34 9.12 17.23
C LEU A 25 -25.51 9.98 16.72
N GLY A 26 -25.42 10.54 15.50
CA GLY A 26 -26.52 11.26 14.86
C GLY A 26 -27.73 10.38 14.55
N LEU A 27 -27.59 9.05 14.62
CA LEU A 27 -28.73 8.13 14.59
C LEU A 27 -29.62 8.25 15.83
N VAL A 28 -29.07 8.73 16.95
CA VAL A 28 -29.79 8.96 18.20
C VAL A 28 -30.35 10.37 18.22
N SER A 29 -29.48 11.38 18.16
CA SER A 29 -29.86 12.80 18.09
C SER A 29 -28.64 13.70 17.84
N LEU A 30 -28.89 14.96 17.49
CA LEU A 30 -27.87 16.00 17.45
C LEU A 30 -27.16 16.19 18.81
N ASP A 31 -27.90 16.13 19.92
CA ASP A 31 -27.33 16.24 21.26
C ASP A 31 -26.40 15.07 21.60
N ALA A 32 -26.72 13.85 21.14
CA ALA A 32 -25.84 12.70 21.29
C ALA A 32 -24.51 12.89 20.54
N MET A 33 -24.55 13.49 19.34
CA MET A 33 -23.33 13.84 18.59
C MET A 33 -22.48 14.86 19.34
N GLU A 34 -23.09 15.87 19.97
CA GLU A 34 -22.39 16.87 20.79
C GLU A 34 -21.80 16.27 22.07
N ALA A 35 -22.56 15.43 22.76
CA ALA A 35 -22.08 14.71 23.93
C ALA A 35 -20.86 13.83 23.58
N GLY A 36 -20.94 13.08 22.48
CA GLY A 36 -19.78 12.35 21.96
C GLY A 36 -18.63 13.28 21.53
N ARG A 37 -18.95 14.43 20.93
CA ARG A 37 -17.96 15.41 20.47
C ARG A 37 -17.08 15.84 21.63
N SER A 38 -17.63 16.04 22.82
CA SER A 38 -16.84 16.40 24.01
C SER A 38 -15.69 15.41 24.29
N TRP A 39 -15.95 14.10 24.24
CA TRP A 39 -14.95 13.04 24.39
C TRP A 39 -13.99 12.99 23.21
N PHE A 40 -14.50 13.15 21.99
CA PHE A 40 -13.67 13.19 20.78
C PHE A 40 -12.67 14.35 20.84
N LEU A 41 -13.11 15.53 21.26
CA LEU A 41 -12.25 16.70 21.42
C LEU A 41 -11.29 16.55 22.60
N LEU A 42 -11.72 15.99 23.73
CA LEU A 42 -10.83 15.71 24.86
C LEU A 42 -9.61 14.88 24.41
N LEU A 43 -9.84 13.86 23.59
CA LEU A 43 -8.77 13.03 23.06
C LEU A 43 -7.92 13.80 22.02
N TRP A 44 -8.54 14.32 20.96
CA TRP A 44 -7.81 14.78 19.77
C TRP A 44 -7.42 16.26 19.78
N ARG A 45 -8.03 17.09 20.64
CA ARG A 45 -7.61 18.47 20.89
C ARG A 45 -6.68 18.61 22.10
N SER A 46 -6.41 17.54 22.84
CA SER A 46 -5.30 17.54 23.80
C SER A 46 -3.98 17.87 23.08
N PRO A 47 -2.97 18.43 23.78
CA PRO A 47 -1.65 18.69 23.19
C PRO A 47 -1.03 17.44 22.55
N LEU A 48 -1.12 16.31 23.26
CA LEU A 48 -0.62 15.03 22.75
C LEU A 48 -1.39 14.55 21.52
N GLY A 49 -2.73 14.56 21.56
CA GLY A 49 -3.57 14.17 20.43
C GLY A 49 -3.33 15.03 19.19
N THR A 50 -3.16 16.35 19.39
CA THR A 50 -2.84 17.32 18.34
C THR A 50 -1.50 16.99 17.69
N VAL A 51 -0.43 16.83 18.47
CA VAL A 51 0.90 16.49 17.96
C VAL A 51 0.89 15.16 17.22
N LEU A 52 0.25 14.13 17.80
CA LEU A 52 0.15 12.82 17.18
C LEU A 52 -0.62 12.87 15.85
N LEU A 53 -1.76 13.55 15.80
CA LEU A 53 -2.60 13.64 14.60
C LEU A 53 -1.89 14.37 13.47
N TYR A 54 -1.48 15.62 13.69
CA TYR A 54 -0.88 16.44 12.62
C TYR A 54 0.53 15.97 12.27
N GLY A 55 1.32 15.55 13.27
CA GLY A 55 2.62 14.91 13.04
C GLY A 55 2.48 13.64 12.20
N SER A 56 1.46 12.82 12.46
CA SER A 56 1.15 11.65 11.64
C SER A 56 0.68 12.03 10.26
N LEU A 57 -0.19 13.01 10.10
CA LEU A 57 -0.70 13.47 8.81
C LEU A 57 0.44 13.93 7.89
N VAL A 58 1.27 14.86 8.38
CA VAL A 58 2.43 15.40 7.63
C VAL A 58 3.43 14.31 7.31
N THR A 59 3.78 13.48 8.30
CA THR A 59 4.74 12.38 8.09
C THR A 59 4.20 11.32 7.14
N HIS A 60 2.90 10.98 7.22
CA HIS A 60 2.28 9.99 6.34
C HIS A 60 2.27 10.49 4.88
N PHE A 61 1.87 11.75 4.67
CA PHE A 61 1.89 12.40 3.37
C PHE A 61 3.31 12.52 2.81
N GLY A 62 4.28 12.98 3.60
CA GLY A 62 5.69 13.07 3.18
C GLY A 62 6.29 11.70 2.80
N LEU A 63 5.94 10.64 3.55
CA LEU A 63 6.33 9.27 3.20
C LEU A 63 5.65 8.77 1.92
N ALA A 64 4.41 9.20 1.63
CA ALA A 64 3.72 8.91 0.38
C ALA A 64 4.40 9.62 -0.81
N LEU A 65 4.73 10.91 -0.69
CA LEU A 65 5.49 11.66 -1.69
C LEU A 65 6.87 11.03 -1.95
N ARG A 66 7.59 10.67 -0.89
CA ARG A 66 8.87 9.94 -1.02
C ARG A 66 8.68 8.59 -1.72
N SER A 67 7.58 7.89 -1.44
CA SER A 67 7.26 6.64 -2.16
C SER A 67 7.00 6.90 -3.64
N LEU A 68 6.30 7.98 -3.99
CA LEU A 68 6.04 8.38 -5.37
C LEU A 68 7.34 8.72 -6.10
N TYR A 69 8.21 9.53 -5.47
CA TYR A 69 9.53 9.87 -5.99
C TYR A 69 10.37 8.63 -6.25
N ARG A 70 10.42 7.66 -5.33
CA ARG A 70 11.28 6.47 -5.45
C ARG A 70 10.85 5.48 -6.53
N ARG A 71 9.58 5.47 -6.93
CA ARG A 71 9.10 4.58 -8.00
C ARG A 71 9.72 4.99 -9.33
N ARG A 72 10.12 4.02 -10.15
CA ARG A 72 10.63 4.26 -11.51
C ARG A 72 9.57 4.12 -12.61
N ASN A 73 8.62 3.21 -12.44
CA ASN A 73 7.49 3.01 -13.34
C ASN A 73 6.16 2.93 -12.56
N PHE A 74 5.05 3.13 -13.28
CA PHE A 74 3.69 3.06 -12.75
C PHE A 74 2.97 1.76 -13.15
N ARG A 75 3.72 0.69 -13.45
CA ARG A 75 3.15 -0.65 -13.59
C ARG A 75 2.88 -1.23 -12.21
N LEU A 76 1.80 -0.77 -11.62
CA LEU A 76 1.37 -1.10 -10.26
C LEU A 76 0.33 -2.23 -10.31
N ALA A 77 0.31 -3.06 -9.26
CA ALA A 77 -0.84 -3.92 -9.03
C ALA A 77 -2.09 -3.03 -8.80
N PRO A 78 -3.30 -3.48 -9.19
CA PRO A 78 -4.51 -2.67 -9.09
C PRO A 78 -4.73 -2.06 -7.70
N TRP A 79 -4.56 -2.86 -6.64
CA TRP A 79 -4.71 -2.38 -5.26
C TRP A 79 -3.69 -1.29 -4.87
N GLU A 80 -2.45 -1.35 -5.39
CA GLU A 80 -1.43 -0.33 -5.14
C GLU A 80 -1.82 0.99 -5.82
N ALA A 81 -2.36 0.91 -7.05
CA ALA A 81 -2.84 2.06 -7.79
C ALA A 81 -4.06 2.69 -7.10
N THR A 82 -5.06 1.90 -6.74
CA THR A 82 -6.25 2.36 -6.00
C THR A 82 -5.85 3.05 -4.69
N GLN A 83 -4.99 2.44 -3.88
CA GLN A 83 -4.55 3.04 -2.62
C GLN A 83 -3.84 4.39 -2.83
N LEU A 84 -3.01 4.50 -3.88
CA LEU A 84 -2.29 5.72 -4.21
C LEU A 84 -3.24 6.82 -4.68
N LEU A 85 -4.17 6.51 -5.59
CA LEU A 85 -5.14 7.46 -6.13
C LEU A 85 -6.05 8.00 -5.02
N LEU A 86 -6.64 7.12 -4.21
CA LEU A 86 -7.46 7.53 -3.07
C LEU A 86 -6.63 8.37 -2.08
N GLY A 87 -5.40 7.95 -1.80
CA GLY A 87 -4.51 8.69 -0.89
C GLY A 87 -4.14 10.09 -1.36
N LEU A 88 -4.00 10.30 -2.68
CA LEU A 88 -3.75 11.62 -3.27
C LEU A 88 -5.02 12.47 -3.37
N ALA A 89 -6.20 11.86 -3.45
CA ALA A 89 -7.48 12.57 -3.47
C ALA A 89 -7.90 13.10 -2.09
N ILE A 90 -7.44 12.48 -1.00
CA ILE A 90 -7.82 12.89 0.38
C ILE A 90 -7.39 14.33 0.71
N PRO A 91 -6.12 14.74 0.59
CA PRO A 91 -5.69 16.07 1.02
C PRO A 91 -6.47 17.25 0.41
N PRO A 92 -6.74 17.31 -0.91
CA PRO A 92 -7.51 18.43 -1.47
C PRO A 92 -8.98 18.43 -0.99
N LEU A 93 -9.62 17.26 -0.88
CA LEU A 93 -10.99 17.14 -0.35
C LEU A 93 -11.06 17.51 1.15
N LEU A 94 -10.03 17.14 1.90
CA LEU A 94 -9.91 17.39 3.33
C LEU A 94 -9.58 18.86 3.64
N ALA A 95 -8.94 19.58 2.72
CA ALA A 95 -8.53 20.97 2.93
C ALA A 95 -9.71 21.86 3.31
N THR A 96 -10.80 21.81 2.56
CA THR A 96 -12.03 22.58 2.86
C THR A 96 -12.66 22.18 4.19
N HIS A 97 -12.63 20.89 4.51
CA HIS A 97 -13.19 20.40 5.78
C HIS A 97 -12.39 20.91 6.98
N ILE A 98 -11.06 20.79 6.95
CA ILE A 98 -10.18 21.23 8.04
C ILE A 98 -10.21 22.76 8.17
N THR A 99 -10.27 23.50 7.06
CA THR A 99 -10.32 24.96 7.10
C THR A 99 -11.63 25.46 7.69
N ALA A 100 -12.75 24.85 7.32
CA ALA A 100 -14.08 25.20 7.83
C ALA A 100 -14.33 24.78 9.29
N THR A 101 -13.52 23.86 9.84
CA THR A 101 -13.71 23.34 11.21
C THR A 101 -12.55 23.72 12.11
N ARG A 102 -11.44 22.96 12.07
CA ARG A 102 -10.31 23.15 12.98
C ARG A 102 -9.68 24.52 12.88
N ILE A 103 -9.39 25.00 11.66
CA ILE A 103 -8.73 26.30 11.47
C ILE A 103 -9.69 27.43 11.84
N ALA A 104 -10.96 27.30 11.43
CA ALA A 104 -12.03 28.21 11.82
C ALA A 104 -12.07 28.40 13.35
N TRP A 105 -12.04 27.30 14.10
CA TRP A 105 -12.02 27.30 15.57
C TRP A 105 -10.70 27.85 16.14
N THR A 106 -9.54 27.41 15.64
CA THR A 106 -8.25 27.78 16.24
C THR A 106 -7.87 29.25 16.00
N ILE A 107 -8.17 29.80 14.82
CA ILE A 107 -7.72 31.15 14.43
C ILE A 107 -8.79 32.19 14.70
N PHE A 108 -10.06 31.84 14.50
CA PHE A 108 -11.15 32.81 14.50
C PHE A 108 -12.19 32.57 15.60
N ASP A 109 -11.92 31.62 16.50
CA ASP A 109 -12.84 31.18 17.57
C ASP A 109 -14.25 30.81 17.04
N ALA A 110 -14.32 30.41 15.77
CA ALA A 110 -15.58 30.05 15.14
C ALA A 110 -16.06 28.70 15.71
N PRO A 111 -17.30 28.61 16.22
CA PRO A 111 -17.79 27.38 16.82
C PRO A 111 -17.93 26.29 15.76
N ASP A 112 -17.47 25.08 16.09
CA ASP A 112 -17.48 23.90 15.22
C ASP A 112 -18.45 22.83 15.75
N THR A 113 -19.57 23.27 16.30
CA THR A 113 -20.67 22.39 16.74
C THR A 113 -21.25 21.64 15.55
N TYR A 114 -21.72 20.42 15.78
CA TYR A 114 -22.50 19.64 14.83
C TYR A 114 -23.69 20.42 14.30
N ALA A 115 -24.41 21.12 15.18
CA ALA A 115 -25.55 21.91 14.76
C ALA A 115 -25.16 22.93 13.67
N ARG A 116 -24.05 23.64 13.85
CA ARG A 116 -23.55 24.62 12.87
C ARG A 116 -22.96 23.97 11.62
N VAL A 117 -22.13 22.95 11.79
CA VAL A 117 -21.42 22.28 10.68
C VAL A 117 -22.40 21.51 9.79
N VAL A 118 -23.31 20.72 10.38
CA VAL A 118 -24.33 19.96 9.64
C VAL A 118 -25.29 20.90 8.93
N THR A 119 -25.77 21.96 9.60
CA THR A 119 -26.61 22.97 8.94
C THR A 119 -25.88 23.62 7.76
N GLY A 120 -24.60 23.98 7.93
CA GLY A 120 -23.74 24.49 6.87
C GLY A 120 -23.73 23.59 5.64
N PHE A 121 -23.47 22.29 5.80
CA PHE A 121 -23.39 21.34 4.69
C PHE A 121 -24.75 20.89 4.14
N TRP A 122 -25.76 20.74 4.99
CA TRP A 122 -27.05 20.16 4.60
C TRP A 122 -28.01 21.19 3.99
N ILE A 123 -27.98 22.43 4.50
CA ILE A 123 -28.90 23.49 4.10
C ILE A 123 -28.22 24.49 3.16
N PHE A 124 -27.03 24.99 3.51
CA PHE A 124 -26.42 26.12 2.77
C PHE A 124 -25.44 25.71 1.68
N ARG A 125 -24.69 24.62 1.86
CA ARG A 125 -23.60 24.18 0.98
C ARG A 125 -23.66 22.69 0.70
N GLN A 126 -24.75 22.28 0.05
CA GLN A 126 -25.00 20.89 -0.34
C GLN A 126 -23.94 20.31 -1.27
N ASP A 127 -23.33 21.17 -2.10
CA ASP A 127 -22.16 20.85 -2.92
C ASP A 127 -20.99 20.35 -2.05
N LEU A 128 -20.64 21.10 -1.00
CA LEU A 128 -19.58 20.73 -0.07
C LEU A 128 -19.98 19.54 0.80
N GLY A 129 -21.26 19.45 1.21
CA GLY A 129 -21.79 18.31 1.94
C GLY A 129 -21.65 17.00 1.16
N PHE A 130 -21.97 17.01 -0.13
CA PHE A 130 -21.74 15.86 -1.01
C PHE A 130 -20.26 15.49 -1.10
N LEU A 131 -19.37 16.48 -1.23
CA LEU A 131 -17.93 16.23 -1.20
C LEU A 131 -17.44 15.65 0.13
N GLN A 132 -18.08 15.98 1.27
CA GLN A 132 -17.76 15.35 2.56
C GLN A 132 -18.18 13.88 2.61
N ILE A 133 -19.32 13.52 2.01
CA ILE A 133 -19.74 12.11 1.87
C ILE A 133 -18.71 11.34 1.04
N VAL A 134 -18.28 11.91 -0.10
CA VAL A 134 -17.24 11.33 -0.94
C VAL A 134 -15.92 11.17 -0.17
N LEU A 135 -15.50 12.20 0.58
CA LEU A 135 -14.29 12.16 1.41
C LEU A 135 -14.35 11.04 2.46
N VAL A 136 -15.49 10.85 3.13
CA VAL A 136 -15.70 9.77 4.10
C VAL A 136 -15.41 8.41 3.45
N VAL A 137 -16.00 8.14 2.28
CA VAL A 137 -15.81 6.87 1.56
C VAL A 137 -14.36 6.69 1.11
N ILE A 138 -13.76 7.73 0.51
CA ILE A 138 -12.38 7.69 0.01
C ILE A 138 -11.38 7.47 1.15
N ALA A 139 -11.47 8.26 2.22
CA ALA A 139 -10.53 8.21 3.34
C ALA A 139 -10.61 6.88 4.08
N TRP A 140 -11.82 6.39 4.33
CA TRP A 140 -12.04 5.09 4.97
C TRP A 140 -11.52 3.94 4.11
N THR A 141 -11.86 3.92 2.82
CA THR A 141 -11.40 2.88 1.89
C THR A 141 -9.87 2.86 1.77
N HIS A 142 -9.24 4.03 1.66
CA HIS A 142 -7.78 4.17 1.66
C HIS A 142 -7.15 3.54 2.92
N GLY A 143 -7.71 3.85 4.09
CA GLY A 143 -7.29 3.33 5.38
C GLY A 143 -7.47 1.82 5.50
N CYS A 144 -8.64 1.29 5.13
CA CYS A 144 -8.94 -0.14 5.13
C CYS A 144 -8.00 -0.93 4.22
N ILE A 145 -7.71 -0.43 3.00
CA ILE A 145 -6.72 -1.06 2.11
C ILE A 145 -5.34 -1.07 2.78
N GLY A 146 -4.93 0.03 3.42
CA GLY A 146 -3.67 0.11 4.15
C GLY A 146 -3.55 -0.91 5.28
N LEU A 147 -4.59 -1.00 6.09
CA LEU A 147 -4.68 -1.91 7.23
C LEU A 147 -4.71 -3.37 6.76
N HIS A 148 -5.58 -3.73 5.82
CA HIS A 148 -5.72 -5.08 5.27
C HIS A 148 -4.41 -5.59 4.66
N PHE A 149 -3.77 -4.81 3.78
CA PHE A 149 -2.53 -5.23 3.12
C PHE A 149 -1.32 -5.26 4.06
N TRP A 150 -1.40 -4.62 5.22
CA TRP A 150 -0.42 -4.76 6.29
C TRP A 150 -0.68 -6.01 7.15
N LEU A 151 -1.92 -6.22 7.58
CA LEU A 151 -2.30 -7.28 8.50
C LEU A 151 -2.41 -8.66 7.85
N ARG A 152 -2.71 -8.76 6.54
CA ARG A 152 -2.81 -10.05 5.83
C ARG A 152 -1.54 -10.92 5.83
N LEU A 153 -0.42 -10.34 6.25
CA LEU A 153 0.85 -11.05 6.44
C LEU A 153 1.00 -11.63 7.86
N LYS A 154 0.00 -11.46 8.73
CA LYS A 154 -0.02 -11.94 10.11
C LYS A 154 -0.91 -13.19 10.20
N PRO A 155 -0.43 -14.30 10.79
CA PRO A 155 -1.21 -15.54 10.88
C PRO A 155 -2.56 -15.34 11.57
N TRP A 156 -2.60 -14.54 12.63
CA TRP A 156 -3.81 -14.27 13.42
C TRP A 156 -4.86 -13.44 12.66
N TYR A 157 -4.47 -12.71 11.61
CA TYR A 157 -5.39 -11.83 10.90
C TYR A 157 -6.54 -12.59 10.23
N ARG A 158 -6.32 -13.83 9.80
CA ARG A 158 -7.37 -14.66 9.19
C ARG A 158 -8.60 -14.83 10.09
N HIS A 159 -8.38 -14.87 11.41
CA HIS A 159 -9.45 -15.03 12.40
C HIS A 159 -10.16 -13.71 12.69
N LEU A 160 -9.44 -12.58 12.61
CA LEU A 160 -10.00 -11.26 12.87
C LEU A 160 -10.59 -10.59 11.60
N ALA A 161 -10.23 -11.08 10.41
CA ALA A 161 -10.63 -10.49 9.14
C ALA A 161 -12.15 -10.38 8.95
N PRO A 162 -13.00 -11.37 9.32
CA PRO A 162 -14.46 -11.23 9.19
C PRO A 162 -15.02 -10.08 10.03
N TRP A 163 -14.55 -9.93 11.27
CA TRP A 163 -14.96 -8.83 12.16
C TRP A 163 -14.51 -7.47 11.64
N LEU A 164 -13.26 -7.37 11.19
CA LEU A 164 -12.74 -6.14 10.61
C LEU A 164 -13.44 -5.78 9.29
N LEU A 165 -13.86 -6.77 8.49
CA LEU A 165 -14.66 -6.54 7.30
C LEU A 165 -16.05 -6.02 7.66
N ALA A 166 -16.71 -6.63 8.66
CA ALA A 166 -17.99 -6.14 9.16
C ALA A 166 -17.88 -4.68 9.64
N THR A 167 -16.85 -4.35 10.44
CA THR A 167 -16.60 -2.97 10.85
C THR A 167 -16.30 -2.05 9.66
N ALA A 168 -15.50 -2.51 8.68
CA ALA A 168 -15.16 -1.73 7.50
C ALA A 168 -16.39 -1.39 6.64
N LEU A 169 -17.41 -2.24 6.63
CA LEU A 169 -18.66 -2.01 5.91
C LEU A 169 -19.66 -1.18 6.74
N LEU A 170 -19.87 -1.55 8.01
CA LEU A 170 -20.93 -0.97 8.82
C LEU A 170 -20.60 0.44 9.34
N LEU A 171 -19.37 0.69 9.79
CA LEU A 171 -19.03 1.98 10.40
C LEU A 171 -19.25 3.19 9.48
N PRO A 172 -18.79 3.23 8.22
CA PRO A 172 -19.06 4.36 7.35
C PRO A 172 -20.56 4.49 7.01
N VAL A 173 -21.29 3.38 6.90
CA VAL A 173 -22.74 3.41 6.67
C VAL A 173 -23.46 4.04 7.85
N LEU A 174 -23.15 3.60 9.08
CA LEU A 174 -23.72 4.18 10.30
C LEU A 174 -23.37 5.65 10.45
N ALA A 175 -22.12 6.04 10.15
CA ALA A 175 -21.70 7.44 10.17
C ALA A 175 -22.47 8.31 9.16
N LEU A 176 -22.67 7.83 7.93
CA LEU A 176 -23.41 8.55 6.89
C LEU A 176 -24.92 8.61 7.20
N LEU A 177 -25.51 7.54 7.72
CA LEU A 177 -26.90 7.55 8.17
C LEU A 177 -27.09 8.49 9.36
N GLY A 178 -26.15 8.50 10.32
CA GLY A 178 -26.17 9.43 11.44
C GLY A 178 -26.06 10.88 11.00
N ALA A 179 -25.14 11.20 10.09
CA ALA A 179 -25.04 12.54 9.49
C ALA A 179 -26.31 12.92 8.71
N SER A 180 -26.94 11.97 8.01
CA SER A 180 -28.20 12.22 7.29
C SER A 180 -29.39 12.45 8.21
N GLN A 181 -29.47 11.71 9.33
CA GLN A 181 -30.50 11.93 10.35
C GLN A 181 -30.33 13.28 11.03
N ALA A 182 -29.09 13.62 11.43
CA ALA A 182 -28.77 14.95 11.94
C ALA A 182 -29.13 16.06 10.93
N GLY A 183 -28.89 15.83 9.64
CA GLY A 183 -29.31 16.71 8.54
C GLY A 183 -30.81 16.98 8.51
N LYS A 184 -31.63 15.93 8.63
CA LYS A 184 -33.10 16.05 8.72
C LYS A 184 -33.54 16.78 9.99
N GLU A 185 -32.88 16.48 11.12
CA GLU A 185 -33.16 17.12 12.40
C GLU A 185 -32.88 18.63 12.35
N VAL A 186 -31.71 19.05 11.85
CA VAL A 186 -31.40 20.48 11.71
C VAL A 186 -32.30 21.16 10.68
N ALA A 187 -32.75 20.47 9.63
CA ALA A 187 -33.71 21.03 8.67
C ALA A 187 -35.09 21.26 9.29
N ARG A 188 -35.49 20.45 10.28
CA ARG A 188 -36.70 20.69 11.07
C ARG A 188 -36.52 21.88 12.01
N LEU A 189 -35.42 21.92 12.75
CA LEU A 189 -35.12 23.00 13.72
C LEU A 189 -34.93 24.36 13.02
N ALA A 190 -34.33 24.37 11.82
CA ALA A 190 -34.12 25.58 11.03
C ALA A 190 -35.42 26.23 10.52
N ARG A 191 -36.57 25.57 10.65
CA ARG A 191 -37.88 26.20 10.39
C ARG A 191 -38.23 27.24 11.44
N GLU A 192 -37.64 27.15 12.62
CA GLU A 192 -37.78 28.14 13.69
C GLU A 192 -36.70 29.22 13.50
N PRO A 193 -37.07 30.46 13.13
CA PRO A 193 -36.09 31.51 12.85
C PRO A 193 -35.21 31.83 14.06
N ALA A 194 -35.76 31.70 15.27
CA ALA A 194 -35.03 31.90 16.52
C ALA A 194 -33.89 30.87 16.70
N TRP A 195 -34.12 29.60 16.38
CA TRP A 195 -33.08 28.56 16.44
C TRP A 195 -31.99 28.81 15.40
N LEU A 196 -32.39 29.14 14.17
CA LEU A 196 -31.43 29.47 13.10
C LEU A 196 -30.58 30.68 13.50
N GLN A 197 -31.18 31.70 14.09
CA GLN A 197 -30.47 32.86 14.62
C GLN A 197 -29.54 32.52 15.79
N ALA A 198 -29.98 31.72 16.75
CA ALA A 198 -29.18 31.38 17.93
C ALA A 198 -28.01 30.42 17.63
N THR A 199 -28.21 29.47 16.71
CA THR A 199 -27.29 28.35 16.48
C THR A 199 -26.38 28.56 15.27
N VAL A 200 -26.86 29.31 14.26
CA VAL A 200 -26.18 29.44 12.96
C VAL A 200 -25.83 30.89 12.63
N LEU A 201 -26.78 31.82 12.80
CA LEU A 201 -26.60 33.25 12.50
C LEU A 201 -26.11 34.06 13.71
N ARG A 202 -25.83 33.42 14.85
CA ARG A 202 -25.12 34.05 15.95
C ARG A 202 -23.87 34.67 15.34
N PRO A 203 -23.54 35.96 15.61
CA PRO A 203 -22.57 36.69 14.79
C PRO A 203 -21.36 35.82 14.57
N ASP A 204 -21.18 35.40 13.32
CA ASP A 204 -19.95 34.72 12.93
C ASP A 204 -18.82 35.65 13.37
N PRO A 205 -17.98 35.26 14.35
CA PRO A 205 -17.00 36.19 14.91
C PRO A 205 -16.01 36.69 13.85
N ARG A 206 -15.97 35.97 12.71
CA ARG A 206 -15.22 36.31 11.51
C ARG A 206 -15.78 37.55 10.82
N SER A 207 -14.93 38.57 10.73
CA SER A 207 -15.08 39.70 9.82
C SER A 207 -15.03 39.28 8.34
N ALA A 208 -15.31 40.21 7.43
CA ALA A 208 -15.11 39.99 6.00
C ALA A 208 -13.64 39.63 5.69
N ASP A 209 -12.69 40.29 6.35
CA ASP A 209 -11.26 40.03 6.20
C ASP A 209 -10.86 38.64 6.70
N ASP A 210 -11.46 38.17 7.80
CA ASP A 210 -11.22 36.82 8.33
C ASP A 210 -11.68 35.73 7.34
N ARG A 211 -12.80 35.95 6.66
CA ARG A 211 -13.30 35.03 5.62
C ARG A 211 -12.35 34.98 4.43
N VAL A 212 -11.87 36.14 3.98
CA VAL A 212 -10.85 36.23 2.92
C VAL A 212 -9.56 35.54 3.36
N LEU A 213 -9.10 35.74 4.60
CA LEU A 213 -7.93 35.06 5.13
C LEU A 213 -8.11 33.54 5.19
N GLN A 214 -9.27 33.06 5.63
CA GLN A 214 -9.58 31.62 5.65
C GLN A 214 -9.55 31.00 4.25
N GLU A 215 -10.07 31.70 3.24
CA GLU A 215 -9.98 31.27 1.84
C GLU A 215 -8.53 31.25 1.35
N ARG A 216 -7.74 32.28 1.65
CA ARG A 216 -6.30 32.30 1.34
C ARG A 216 -5.53 31.15 2.01
N ILE A 217 -5.87 30.81 3.25
CA ILE A 217 -5.27 29.65 3.94
C ILE A 217 -5.63 28.36 3.22
N ARG A 218 -6.91 28.17 2.84
CA ARG A 218 -7.35 27.00 2.06
C ARG A 218 -6.58 26.91 0.75
N ASP A 219 -6.51 27.99 0.00
CA ASP A 219 -5.87 28.02 -1.31
C ASP A 219 -4.35 27.86 -1.20
N GLY A 220 -3.75 28.37 -0.12
CA GLY A 220 -2.36 28.12 0.24
C GLY A 220 -2.07 26.65 0.54
N ILE A 221 -2.97 25.96 1.26
CA ILE A 221 -2.85 24.50 1.49
C ILE A 221 -2.93 23.75 0.16
N LEU A 222 -3.90 24.07 -0.69
CA LEU A 222 -4.06 23.43 -2.01
C LEU A 222 -2.85 23.71 -2.92
N GLY A 223 -2.36 24.94 -2.94
CA GLY A 223 -1.16 25.35 -3.66
C GLY A 223 0.09 24.60 -3.19
N ALA A 224 0.28 24.47 -1.87
CA ALA A 224 1.39 23.71 -1.29
C ALA A 224 1.31 22.22 -1.64
N LEU A 225 0.11 21.62 -1.62
CA LEU A 225 -0.10 20.24 -2.05
C LEU A 225 0.26 20.07 -3.54
N GLY A 226 -0.23 20.94 -4.41
CA GLY A 226 0.08 20.94 -5.85
C GLY A 226 1.58 21.12 -6.12
N ALA A 227 2.21 22.10 -5.46
CA ALA A 227 3.64 22.37 -5.57
C ALA A 227 4.48 21.16 -5.11
N SER A 228 4.10 20.50 -4.00
CA SER A 228 4.81 19.31 -3.52
C SER A 228 4.78 18.17 -4.53
N LEU A 229 3.65 17.96 -5.21
CA LEU A 229 3.53 16.98 -6.29
C LEU A 229 4.35 17.38 -7.50
N ALA A 230 4.28 18.65 -7.93
CA ALA A 230 5.07 19.17 -9.03
C ALA A 230 6.57 18.96 -8.79
N VAL A 231 7.07 19.32 -7.60
CA VAL A 231 8.47 19.09 -7.18
C VAL A 231 8.83 17.61 -7.27
N VAL A 232 7.97 16.71 -6.78
CA VAL A 232 8.22 15.26 -6.87
C VAL A 232 8.34 14.80 -8.33
N PHE A 233 7.46 15.24 -9.21
CA PHE A 233 7.48 14.85 -10.63
C PHE A 233 8.66 15.45 -11.39
N LEU A 234 8.99 16.73 -11.15
CA LEU A 234 10.17 17.40 -11.70
C LEU A 234 11.46 16.70 -11.23
N ALA A 235 11.58 16.43 -9.94
CA ALA A 235 12.71 15.68 -9.38
C ALA A 235 12.79 14.26 -9.97
N ARG A 236 11.66 13.62 -10.27
CA ARG A 236 11.62 12.32 -10.94
C ARG A 236 12.10 12.41 -12.39
N ALA A 237 11.71 13.45 -13.12
CA ALA A 237 12.15 13.69 -14.48
C ALA A 237 13.64 13.96 -14.54
N ALA A 238 14.16 14.86 -13.68
CA ALA A 238 15.57 15.15 -13.54
C ALA A 238 16.39 13.89 -13.21
N ARG A 239 15.95 13.10 -12.21
CA ARG A 239 16.59 11.82 -11.87
C ARG A 239 16.60 10.86 -13.05
N ARG A 240 15.48 10.74 -13.78
CA ARG A 240 15.39 9.85 -14.95
C ARG A 240 16.39 10.26 -16.04
N LEU A 241 16.58 11.56 -16.28
CA LEU A 241 17.56 12.06 -17.25
C LEU A 241 18.99 11.76 -16.81
N TYR A 242 19.30 11.92 -15.52
CA TYR A 242 20.61 11.59 -14.97
C TYR A 242 20.92 10.08 -15.00
N GLU A 243 19.97 9.25 -14.57
CA GLU A 243 20.14 7.78 -14.49
C GLU A 243 20.24 7.11 -15.87
N ARG A 244 19.72 7.72 -16.95
CA ARG A 244 19.84 7.17 -18.33
C ARG A 244 21.28 6.95 -18.80
N ARG A 245 22.25 7.65 -18.19
CA ARG A 245 23.68 7.53 -18.53
C ARG A 245 24.32 6.23 -18.05
N ARG A 246 23.67 5.48 -17.14
CA ARG A 246 24.18 4.24 -16.58
C ARG A 246 23.13 3.16 -16.66
N VAL A 247 23.42 2.08 -17.36
CA VAL A 247 22.52 0.94 -17.50
C VAL A 247 23.14 -0.32 -16.90
N VAL A 248 22.27 -1.20 -16.42
CA VAL A 248 22.63 -2.50 -15.87
C VAL A 248 21.76 -3.55 -16.55
N ARG A 249 22.37 -4.64 -16.99
CA ARG A 249 21.67 -5.79 -17.57
C ARG A 249 21.43 -6.85 -16.50
N ILE A 250 20.19 -7.30 -16.40
CA ILE A 250 19.78 -8.37 -15.50
C ILE A 250 19.34 -9.58 -16.34
N THR A 251 20.00 -10.71 -16.13
CA THR A 251 19.73 -11.97 -16.82
C THR A 251 18.86 -12.87 -15.93
N TYR A 252 17.86 -13.51 -16.55
CA TYR A 252 16.91 -14.44 -15.94
C TYR A 252 17.02 -15.82 -16.60
N PRO A 253 16.46 -16.87 -15.98
CA PRO A 253 16.41 -18.20 -16.59
C PRO A 253 15.74 -18.19 -17.97
N GLY A 254 16.24 -19.07 -18.85
CA GLY A 254 15.78 -19.18 -20.25
C GLY A 254 16.28 -18.06 -21.16
N GLY A 255 17.44 -17.45 -20.85
CA GLY A 255 18.09 -16.45 -21.70
C GLY A 255 17.42 -15.08 -21.72
N ARG A 256 16.36 -14.86 -20.94
CA ARG A 256 15.67 -13.56 -20.87
C ARG A 256 16.57 -12.51 -20.22
N GLN A 257 16.77 -11.38 -20.89
CA GLN A 257 17.58 -10.27 -20.39
C GLN A 257 16.76 -8.98 -20.36
N VAL A 258 17.04 -8.13 -19.38
CA VAL A 258 16.46 -6.78 -19.32
C VAL A 258 17.55 -5.78 -19.00
N THR A 259 17.59 -4.70 -19.77
CA THR A 259 18.46 -3.56 -19.51
C THR A 259 17.65 -2.47 -18.82
N VAL A 260 18.08 -2.07 -17.62
CA VAL A 260 17.43 -1.02 -16.81
C VAL A 260 18.43 0.04 -16.39
N PRO A 261 17.98 1.29 -16.15
CA PRO A 261 18.85 2.31 -15.55
C PRO A 261 19.39 1.85 -14.19
N ALA A 262 20.64 2.20 -13.90
CA ALA A 262 21.29 1.89 -12.63
C ALA A 262 20.45 2.38 -11.45
N GLY A 263 20.44 1.58 -10.37
CA GLY A 263 19.65 1.85 -9.16
C GLY A 263 18.21 1.35 -9.20
N ALA A 264 17.71 0.85 -10.34
CA ALA A 264 16.48 0.07 -10.40
C ALA A 264 16.61 -1.19 -9.53
N THR A 265 15.52 -1.59 -8.88
CA THR A 265 15.49 -2.88 -8.18
C THR A 265 15.29 -4.03 -9.15
N VAL A 266 15.72 -5.23 -8.78
CA VAL A 266 15.45 -6.44 -9.60
C VAL A 266 13.94 -6.62 -9.82
N LEU A 267 13.11 -6.34 -8.80
CA LEU A 267 11.64 -6.40 -8.96
C LEU A 267 11.11 -5.36 -9.95
N GLU A 268 11.64 -4.13 -9.93
CA GLU A 268 11.28 -3.10 -10.92
C GLU A 268 11.69 -3.52 -12.33
N ALA A 269 12.86 -4.15 -12.48
CA ALA A 269 13.33 -4.68 -13.74
C ALA A 269 12.45 -5.81 -14.27
N SER A 270 12.05 -6.75 -13.41
CA SER A 270 11.10 -7.81 -13.80
C SER A 270 9.77 -7.21 -14.28
N ARG A 271 9.21 -6.24 -13.56
CA ARG A 271 7.96 -5.54 -13.95
C ARG A 271 8.11 -4.76 -15.26
N PHE A 272 9.27 -4.16 -15.50
CA PHE A 272 9.56 -3.45 -16.74
C PHE A 272 9.61 -4.41 -17.94
N ALA A 273 10.23 -5.57 -17.79
CA ALA A 273 10.30 -6.61 -18.82
C ALA A 273 9.03 -7.48 -18.95
N GLY A 274 8.02 -7.27 -18.11
CA GLY A 274 6.84 -8.14 -18.08
C GLY A 274 7.14 -9.56 -17.56
N ILE A 275 8.26 -9.75 -16.86
CA ILE A 275 8.64 -11.02 -16.27
C ILE A 275 7.81 -11.24 -15.00
N PRO A 276 7.01 -12.32 -14.92
CA PRO A 276 6.20 -12.61 -13.75
C PRO A 276 7.08 -12.78 -12.51
N HIS A 277 6.81 -12.01 -11.46
CA HIS A 277 7.62 -11.99 -10.23
C HIS A 277 6.74 -11.72 -9.02
N ALA A 278 6.67 -12.66 -8.08
CA ALA A 278 5.81 -12.54 -6.92
C ALA A 278 6.20 -11.38 -5.99
N SER A 279 5.21 -10.57 -5.59
CA SER A 279 5.42 -9.44 -4.69
C SER A 279 4.20 -9.15 -3.82
N VAL A 280 3.86 -10.06 -2.89
CA VAL A 280 2.64 -9.95 -2.07
C VAL A 280 2.59 -8.65 -1.27
N CYS A 281 3.72 -8.17 -0.77
CA CYS A 281 3.76 -6.90 -0.04
C CYS A 281 3.96 -5.66 -0.94
N GLY A 282 3.93 -5.79 -2.27
CA GLY A 282 4.15 -4.69 -3.20
C GLY A 282 5.57 -4.11 -3.16
N GLY A 283 6.57 -4.93 -2.85
CA GLY A 283 7.98 -4.51 -2.80
C GLY A 283 8.41 -3.74 -1.54
N ARG A 284 7.66 -3.88 -0.44
CA ARG A 284 7.87 -3.17 0.83
C ARG A 284 8.79 -3.89 1.84
N ALA A 285 9.46 -4.99 1.42
CA ALA A 285 10.26 -5.87 2.27
C ALA A 285 9.55 -6.35 3.55
N ARG A 286 8.35 -6.93 3.40
CA ARG A 286 7.55 -7.46 4.54
C ARG A 286 7.20 -8.95 4.45
N CYS A 287 7.09 -9.48 3.23
CA CYS A 287 6.73 -10.88 2.99
C CYS A 287 7.99 -11.75 2.89
N SER A 288 8.57 -11.85 1.69
CA SER A 288 9.72 -12.69 1.27
C SER A 288 9.44 -13.24 -0.15
N THR A 289 8.26 -12.99 -0.72
CA THR A 289 7.85 -13.63 -1.98
C THR A 289 8.64 -13.17 -3.20
N CYS A 290 9.30 -12.00 -3.15
CA CYS A 290 10.17 -11.52 -4.22
C CYS A 290 11.61 -12.03 -4.08
N ARG A 291 11.82 -13.18 -3.42
CA ARG A 291 13.15 -13.75 -3.20
C ARG A 291 13.74 -14.19 -4.53
N VAL A 292 15.01 -13.85 -4.72
CA VAL A 292 15.84 -14.31 -5.84
C VAL A 292 17.11 -14.93 -5.31
N ARG A 293 17.62 -15.94 -6.01
CA ARG A 293 19.00 -16.42 -5.86
C ARG A 293 19.86 -15.68 -6.88
N VAL A 294 20.96 -15.09 -6.42
CA VAL A 294 21.99 -14.50 -7.28
C VAL A 294 22.88 -15.61 -7.79
N ILE A 295 23.05 -15.70 -9.10
CA ILE A 295 23.87 -16.73 -9.77
C ILE A 295 25.25 -16.16 -10.10
N GLU A 296 25.29 -14.95 -10.66
CA GLU A 296 26.53 -14.25 -11.05
C GLU A 296 26.44 -12.78 -10.62
N GLY A 297 27.59 -12.18 -10.30
CA GLY A 297 27.71 -10.76 -9.91
C GLY A 297 27.43 -10.49 -8.43
N ALA A 298 27.50 -11.51 -7.57
CA ALA A 298 27.28 -11.40 -6.13
C ALA A 298 28.34 -10.53 -5.43
N GLU A 299 29.57 -10.58 -5.93
CA GLU A 299 30.76 -9.87 -5.47
C GLU A 299 30.67 -8.35 -5.60
N PHE A 300 29.81 -7.86 -6.51
CA PHE A 300 29.59 -6.43 -6.73
C PHE A 300 28.31 -5.91 -6.07
N LEU A 301 27.61 -6.75 -5.29
CA LEU A 301 26.36 -6.35 -4.67
C LEU A 301 26.59 -5.49 -3.43
N PRO A 302 25.77 -4.44 -3.24
CA PRO A 302 25.77 -3.73 -1.97
C PRO A 302 25.27 -4.67 -0.85
N PRO A 303 25.73 -4.45 0.39
CA PRO A 303 25.28 -5.22 1.54
C PRO A 303 23.76 -5.15 1.69
N ALA A 304 23.17 -6.21 2.21
CA ALA A 304 21.73 -6.25 2.47
C ALA A 304 21.35 -5.25 3.55
N SER A 305 20.29 -4.47 3.30
CA SER A 305 19.80 -3.50 4.29
C SER A 305 19.27 -4.21 5.54
N VAL A 306 19.24 -3.52 6.69
CA VAL A 306 18.69 -4.08 7.95
C VAL A 306 17.27 -4.65 7.79
N VAL A 307 16.43 -4.00 6.97
CA VAL A 307 15.06 -4.46 6.69
C VAL A 307 15.07 -5.72 5.83
N GLU A 308 15.96 -5.79 4.85
CA GLU A 308 16.15 -6.98 4.00
C GLU A 308 16.64 -8.17 4.85
N LEU A 309 17.68 -7.97 5.65
CA LEU A 309 18.26 -8.98 6.54
C LEU A 309 17.24 -9.55 7.52
N ARG A 310 16.40 -8.70 8.12
CA ARG A 310 15.33 -9.16 9.03
C ARG A 310 14.39 -10.17 8.37
N VAL A 311 14.01 -9.92 7.12
CA VAL A 311 13.12 -10.82 6.37
C VAL A 311 13.86 -12.08 5.93
N LEU A 312 15.10 -11.95 5.46
CA LEU A 312 15.93 -13.08 5.02
C LEU A 312 16.22 -14.05 6.18
N ARG A 313 16.58 -13.54 7.36
CA ARG A 313 16.80 -14.34 8.58
C ARG A 313 15.55 -15.09 9.00
N ARG A 314 14.38 -14.44 8.95
CA ARG A 314 13.09 -15.04 9.33
C ARG A 314 12.73 -16.29 8.51
N VAL A 315 13.19 -16.36 7.26
CA VAL A 315 12.88 -17.47 6.34
C VAL A 315 14.06 -18.41 6.11
N GLY A 316 15.14 -18.29 6.90
CA GLY A 316 16.34 -19.12 6.77
C GLY A 316 17.01 -19.01 5.40
N ALA A 317 17.04 -17.81 4.81
CA ALA A 317 17.58 -17.62 3.46
C ALA A 317 19.11 -17.84 3.41
N ALA A 318 19.58 -18.53 2.37
CA ALA A 318 21.01 -18.73 2.13
C ALA A 318 21.73 -17.40 1.78
N PRO A 319 23.06 -17.30 1.94
CA PRO A 319 23.81 -16.06 1.67
C PRO A 319 23.67 -15.52 0.23
N SER A 320 23.47 -16.41 -0.75
CA SER A 320 23.24 -16.05 -2.16
C SER A 320 21.83 -15.54 -2.45
N MET A 321 20.93 -15.52 -1.46
CA MET A 321 19.56 -15.07 -1.63
C MET A 321 19.38 -13.61 -1.25
N ARG A 322 18.63 -12.88 -2.07
CA ARG A 322 18.31 -11.47 -1.86
C ARG A 322 16.82 -11.21 -2.06
N LEU A 323 16.33 -10.09 -1.56
CA LEU A 323 14.98 -9.63 -1.89
C LEU A 323 15.05 -8.78 -3.15
N ALA A 324 14.43 -9.23 -4.24
CA ALA A 324 14.41 -8.50 -5.51
C ALA A 324 13.85 -7.08 -5.38
N CYS A 325 12.95 -6.83 -4.41
CA CYS A 325 12.42 -5.49 -4.16
C CYS A 325 13.38 -4.53 -3.43
N GLN A 326 14.46 -5.05 -2.83
CA GLN A 326 15.48 -4.26 -2.14
C GLN A 326 16.80 -4.21 -2.91
N LEU A 327 17.15 -5.30 -3.58
CA LEU A 327 18.36 -5.45 -4.36
C LEU A 327 18.40 -4.49 -5.54
N ARG A 328 19.40 -3.59 -5.54
CA ARG A 328 19.69 -2.60 -6.59
C ARG A 328 21.09 -2.86 -7.15
N PRO A 329 21.22 -3.60 -8.25
CA PRO A 329 22.53 -3.86 -8.83
C PRO A 329 23.14 -2.58 -9.43
N THR A 330 24.47 -2.48 -9.34
CA THR A 330 25.29 -1.41 -9.93
C THR A 330 26.06 -1.89 -11.16
N ARG A 331 26.18 -3.21 -11.33
CA ARG A 331 26.78 -3.92 -12.47
C ARG A 331 25.84 -5.05 -12.91
N ASP A 332 26.13 -5.65 -14.06
CA ASP A 332 25.36 -6.76 -14.61
C ASP A 332 25.20 -7.90 -13.60
N LEU A 333 24.03 -8.52 -13.60
CA LEU A 333 23.62 -9.47 -12.56
C LEU A 333 22.81 -10.62 -13.17
N SER A 334 23.08 -11.85 -12.77
CA SER A 334 22.24 -13.01 -13.11
C SER A 334 21.44 -13.46 -11.88
N VAL A 335 20.12 -13.60 -12.02
CA VAL A 335 19.23 -13.96 -10.91
C VAL A 335 18.18 -14.99 -11.30
N THR A 336 17.80 -15.83 -10.33
CA THR A 336 16.70 -16.78 -10.46
C THR A 336 15.61 -16.47 -9.42
N PRO A 337 14.37 -16.10 -9.83
CA PRO A 337 13.23 -16.01 -8.92
C PRO A 337 12.93 -17.37 -8.27
N LEU A 338 12.75 -17.38 -6.95
CA LEU A 338 12.58 -18.62 -6.18
C LEU A 338 11.11 -19.00 -5.93
N LEU A 339 10.18 -18.07 -6.17
CA LEU A 339 8.76 -18.31 -5.98
C LEU A 339 8.03 -18.13 -7.31
N SER A 340 6.98 -18.93 -7.50
CA SER A 340 6.07 -18.80 -8.63
C SER A 340 5.40 -17.43 -8.61
N ALA A 341 5.03 -16.91 -9.78
CA ALA A 341 4.39 -15.60 -9.89
C ALA A 341 3.04 -15.51 -9.15
N GLY A 342 2.36 -16.65 -8.97
CA GLY A 342 1.10 -16.77 -8.24
C GLY A 342 1.23 -16.88 -6.71
N ALA A 343 2.44 -16.81 -6.16
CA ALA A 343 2.64 -16.95 -4.72
C ALA A 343 1.80 -15.94 -3.91
N GLY A 344 1.02 -16.47 -2.97
CA GLY A 344 0.08 -15.75 -2.12
C GLY A 344 0.63 -15.40 -0.74
N PRO A 345 -0.21 -14.83 0.14
CA PRO A 345 0.18 -14.51 1.52
C PRO A 345 0.62 -15.71 2.36
N ALA A 346 0.13 -16.92 2.07
CA ALA A 346 0.59 -18.14 2.75
C ALA A 346 2.07 -18.44 2.45
N ASP A 347 2.49 -18.26 1.18
CA ASP A 347 3.87 -18.47 0.73
C ASP A 347 4.85 -17.41 1.27
N ALA A 348 4.33 -16.30 1.79
CA ALA A 348 5.15 -15.23 2.38
C ALA A 348 5.80 -15.62 3.72
N LEU A 349 5.19 -16.58 4.43
CA LEU A 349 5.58 -16.98 5.79
C LEU A 349 6.28 -18.34 5.83
N GLY A 350 6.16 -19.13 4.77
CA GLY A 350 6.81 -20.44 4.68
C GLY A 350 8.33 -20.35 4.58
N HIS A 351 9.01 -21.22 5.34
CA HIS A 351 10.28 -21.78 4.87
C HIS A 351 9.90 -22.59 3.64
N THR A 352 10.18 -22.11 2.44
CA THR A 352 10.10 -22.98 1.27
C THR A 352 11.28 -23.95 1.39
N PRO A 353 11.09 -25.25 1.67
CA PRO A 353 12.14 -26.25 1.48
C PRO A 353 12.19 -26.48 -0.04
N GLY A 354 12.72 -25.48 -0.74
CA GLY A 354 12.59 -25.33 -2.19
C GLY A 354 13.60 -24.33 -2.74
N ALA A 355 14.65 -24.03 -1.97
CA ALA A 355 15.94 -23.83 -2.58
C ALA A 355 16.24 -25.17 -3.27
N GLY A 356 16.08 -25.26 -4.59
CA GLY A 356 16.59 -26.41 -5.33
C GLY A 356 18.01 -26.65 -4.86
N ARG A 357 18.18 -27.73 -4.07
CA ARG A 357 19.45 -28.41 -3.89
C ARG A 357 19.53 -29.29 -5.11
N GLU A 358 20.63 -29.25 -5.85
CA GLU A 358 20.98 -30.41 -6.65
C GLU A 358 21.00 -31.60 -5.69
N GLN A 359 20.04 -32.49 -5.87
CA GLN A 359 20.09 -33.81 -5.29
C GLN A 359 20.54 -34.73 -6.41
N GLU A 360 21.63 -35.44 -6.17
CA GLU A 360 22.00 -36.58 -6.99
C GLU A 360 20.92 -37.64 -6.76
N ILE A 361 19.94 -37.68 -7.66
CA ILE A 361 18.89 -38.69 -7.65
C ILE A 361 19.48 -39.92 -8.34
N THR A 362 19.90 -40.89 -7.53
CA THR A 362 20.17 -42.23 -8.04
C THR A 362 18.85 -42.83 -8.49
N VAL A 363 18.59 -42.80 -9.80
CA VAL A 363 17.48 -43.53 -10.40
C VAL A 363 17.81 -45.01 -10.33
N LEU A 364 17.36 -45.69 -9.28
CA LEU A 364 17.42 -47.15 -9.20
C LEU A 364 16.41 -47.69 -10.20
N TRP A 365 16.89 -48.21 -11.33
CA TRP A 365 16.03 -48.96 -12.25
C TRP A 365 15.81 -50.36 -11.66
N PRO A 366 14.64 -50.69 -11.10
CA PRO A 366 14.41 -52.04 -10.61
C PRO A 366 14.49 -52.99 -11.81
N ARG A 367 15.47 -53.91 -11.80
CA ARG A 367 15.43 -55.06 -12.69
C ARG A 367 14.22 -55.90 -12.27
N GLN A 368 13.20 -55.96 -13.12
CA GLN A 368 12.13 -56.92 -12.94
C GLN A 368 12.73 -58.33 -12.81
N PRO A 369 12.29 -59.13 -11.84
CA PRO A 369 12.73 -60.51 -11.75
C PRO A 369 12.22 -61.26 -12.99
N VAL A 370 13.16 -61.79 -13.77
CA VAL A 370 12.84 -62.74 -14.83
C VAL A 370 12.29 -64.00 -14.14
N HIS A 371 10.97 -64.16 -14.15
CA HIS A 371 10.34 -65.41 -13.75
C HIS A 371 10.81 -66.53 -14.70
N ARG A 372 11.71 -67.39 -14.22
CA ARG A 372 11.97 -68.69 -14.85
C ARG A 372 10.79 -69.61 -14.53
N GLY A 373 9.82 -69.66 -15.43
CA GLY A 373 8.70 -70.60 -15.40
C GLY A 373 8.38 -71.15 -16.80
N ARG A 374 8.86 -72.37 -17.05
CA ARG A 374 8.44 -73.39 -18.06
C ARG A 374 7.91 -72.94 -19.43
N ARG A 375 8.76 -73.22 -20.44
CA ARG A 375 8.48 -73.73 -21.81
C ARG A 375 7.03 -73.65 -22.32
N HIS A 376 6.79 -72.76 -23.28
CA HIS A 376 6.24 -73.13 -24.59
C HIS A 376 6.91 -72.25 -25.65
N GLY A 377 7.37 -72.89 -26.73
CA GLY A 377 8.30 -72.31 -27.70
C GLY A 377 7.66 -71.27 -28.62
N ALA A 378 8.41 -70.19 -28.84
CA ALA A 378 8.44 -69.50 -30.13
C ALA A 378 9.84 -68.89 -30.27
N VAL A 379 10.57 -69.39 -31.27
CA VAL A 379 11.92 -68.97 -31.64
C VAL A 379 11.83 -67.60 -32.31
N TRP A 380 12.62 -66.62 -31.85
CA TRP A 380 13.12 -65.54 -32.70
C TRP A 380 14.60 -65.29 -32.40
N ARG A 381 15.42 -65.39 -33.45
CA ARG A 381 16.89 -65.37 -33.43
C ARG A 381 17.41 -63.96 -33.13
N GLY A 382 18.50 -63.89 -32.37
CA GLY A 382 19.14 -62.65 -31.95
C GLY A 382 20.03 -61.98 -33.00
N ALA A 383 20.37 -60.72 -32.72
CA ALA A 383 21.53 -60.03 -33.27
C ALA A 383 22.17 -59.17 -32.16
N GLY A 384 23.50 -59.28 -32.02
CA GLY A 384 24.30 -58.81 -30.89
C GLY A 384 24.58 -57.29 -30.81
N PRO A 385 25.47 -56.89 -29.87
CA PRO A 385 25.57 -55.51 -29.40
C PRO A 385 26.41 -54.62 -30.33
N ARG A 386 25.89 -53.44 -30.70
CA ARG A 386 26.70 -52.38 -31.32
C ARG A 386 27.16 -51.37 -30.27
N ARG A 387 28.48 -51.33 -30.04
CA ARG A 387 29.20 -50.26 -29.34
C ARG A 387 29.18 -48.99 -30.20
N TRP A 388 28.89 -47.84 -29.60
CA TRP A 388 29.13 -46.53 -30.22
C TRP A 388 30.37 -45.90 -29.58
N GLY A 389 31.44 -45.80 -30.38
CA GLY A 389 32.65 -45.03 -30.08
C GLY A 389 32.56 -43.61 -30.62
N ALA A 390 33.34 -42.72 -30.00
CA ALA A 390 33.44 -41.28 -30.29
C ALA A 390 33.97 -40.98 -31.72
N PRO A 391 33.71 -39.76 -32.27
CA PRO A 391 34.15 -39.40 -33.61
C PRO A 391 35.57 -38.83 -33.62
N GLY A 392 36.41 -39.34 -34.53
CA GLY A 392 37.69 -38.78 -34.95
C GLY A 392 37.65 -38.38 -36.44
N PRO A 393 38.53 -37.46 -36.89
CA PRO A 393 38.37 -36.69 -38.12
C PRO A 393 38.87 -37.44 -39.36
N ARG A 394 38.37 -37.07 -40.56
CA ARG A 394 39.02 -37.40 -41.84
C ARG A 394 39.19 -36.14 -42.67
N GLY A 395 40.45 -35.82 -42.96
CA GLY A 395 40.83 -35.05 -44.13
C GLY A 395 41.26 -35.97 -45.26
N GLY A 396 41.28 -35.40 -46.47
CA GLY A 396 42.21 -35.74 -47.56
C GLY A 396 41.77 -36.80 -48.57
N ALA A 397 41.34 -36.35 -49.75
CA ALA A 397 42.06 -36.54 -51.02
C ALA A 397 41.61 -35.44 -52.00
#